data_AF-A0A5C0VQZ0-F1
#
_entry.id   AF-A0A5C0VQZ0-F1
#
_cell.length_a   1.000
_cell.length_b   1.000
_cell.length_c   1.000
_cell.angle_alpha   90.00
_cell.angle_beta   90.00
_cell.angle_gamma   90.00
#
_symmetry.space_group_name_H-M   'P 1'
#
loop_
_entity.id
_entity.type
_entity.pdbx_description
1 polymer ?
#
loop_
_entity_poly.entity_id
_entity_poly.type
_entity_poly.pdbx_seq_one_letter_code
_entity_poly.pdbx_strand_id
1 'polypeptide(L)' 'MRLTGGEPLLYHELDVLIHELKKLDLPEITLTTNGFLLAKQASKLKNAGLDSINISLDAIDELTFQK' A
#
# COMPACT_ATOMS: atom_id res chain seq x y z
N MET A 1 2.25 12.71 1.59
CA MET A 1 1.28 12.40 0.52
C MET A 1 0.68 11.03 0.79
N ARG A 2 -0.63 10.88 0.60
CA ARG A 2 -1.34 9.62 0.85
C ARG A 2 -1.85 9.02 -0.46
N LEU A 3 -1.48 7.77 -0.72
CA LEU A 3 -1.97 6.96 -1.82
C LEU A 3 -3.18 6.14 -1.36
N THR A 4 -4.32 6.41 -1.99
CA THR A 4 -5.61 5.74 -1.74
C THR A 4 -6.28 5.44 -3.09
N GLY A 5 -7.44 4.78 -3.07
CA GLY A 5 -8.23 4.46 -4.26
C GLY A 5 -9.26 3.39 -3.93
N GLY A 6 -9.49 2.46 -4.87
CA GLY A 6 -10.04 1.15 -4.54
C GLY A 6 -9.03 0.35 -3.70
N GLU A 7 -8.58 -0.80 -4.21
CA GLU A 7 -7.42 -1.48 -3.63
C GLU A 7 -6.14 -1.09 -4.40
N PRO A 8 -5.29 -0.20 -3.86
CA PRO A 8 -4.13 0.28 -4.60
C PRO A 8 -3.09 -0.81 -4.89
N LEU A 9 -3.06 -1.90 -4.13
CA LEU A 9 -2.20 -3.05 -4.45
C LEU A 9 -2.60 -3.78 -5.74
N LEU A 10 -3.76 -3.49 -6.34
CA LEU A 10 -4.15 -3.98 -7.66
C LEU A 10 -3.54 -3.16 -8.81
N TYR A 11 -2.97 -1.99 -8.51
CA TYR A 11 -2.30 -1.18 -9.51
C TYR A 11 -0.91 -1.75 -9.80
N HIS A 12 -0.74 -2.30 -11.00
CA HIS A 12 0.45 -3.07 -11.41
C HIS A 12 1.77 -2.30 -11.25
N GLU A 13 1.74 -0.99 -11.42
CA GLU A 13 2.92 -0.12 -11.45
C GLU A 13 3.02 0.76 -10.18
N LEU A 14 2.40 0.34 -9.07
CA LEU A 14 2.39 1.11 -7.82
C LEU A 14 3.80 1.43 -7.29
N ASP A 15 4.71 0.47 -7.38
CA ASP A 15 6.11 0.64 -7.00
C ASP A 15 6.84 1.65 -7.90
N VAL A 16 6.58 1.62 -9.21
CA VAL A 16 7.18 2.59 -10.15
C VAL A 16 6.67 3.99 -9.83
N LEU A 17 5.35 4.11 -9.59
CA LEU A 17 4.73 5.36 -9.18
C LEU A 17 5.37 5.89 -7.89
N ILE A 18 5.49 5.06 -6.84
CA ILE A 18 6.13 5.46 -5.57
C ILE A 18 7.58 5.90 -5.81
N HIS A 19 8.32 5.18 -6.63
CA HIS A 19 9.71 5.51 -6.93
C HIS A 19 9.85 6.88 -7.62
N GLU A 20 9.04 7.15 -8.64
CA GLU A 20 9.02 8.46 -9.32
C GLU A 20 8.60 9.58 -8.37
N LEU A 21 7.64 9.33 -7.49
CA LEU A 21 7.18 10.29 -6.49
C LEU A 21 8.27 10.64 -5.47
N LYS A 22 9.10 9.67 -5.05
CA LYS A 22 10.23 9.94 -4.14
C LYS A 22 11.31 10.80 -4.81
N LYS A 23 11.47 10.75 -6.14
CA LYS A 23 12.39 11.64 -6.86
C LYS A 23 11.97 13.12 -6.81
N LEU A 24 10.70 13.39 -6.53
CA LEU A 24 10.17 14.75 -6.40
C LEU A 24 10.38 15.34 -4.99
N ASP A 25 11.23 14.72 -4.16
CA ASP A 25 11.55 15.14 -2.78
C ASP A 25 10.31 15.29 -1.89
N LEU A 26 9.35 14.38 -2.06
CA LEU A 26 8.14 14.35 -1.24
C LEU A 26 8.48 13.92 0.20
N PRO A 27 7.96 14.63 1.22
CA PRO A 27 8.37 14.44 2.61
C PRO A 27 8.00 13.05 3.18
N GLU A 28 6.83 12.51 2.80
CA GLU A 28 6.38 11.18 3.23
C GLU A 28 5.38 10.62 2.22
N ILE A 29 5.44 9.32 1.92
CA ILE A 29 4.44 8.60 1.13
C ILE A 29 3.80 7.50 1.99
N THR A 30 2.49 7.62 2.22
CA THR A 30 1.69 6.64 2.97
C THR A 30 0.71 5.92 2.05
N LEU A 31 0.61 4.60 2.13
CA LEU A 31 -0.35 3.78 1.36
C LEU A 31 -1.50 3.31 2.27
N THR A 32 -2.75 3.41 1.83
CA THR A 32 -3.88 2.74 2.52
C THR A 32 -4.35 1.52 1.72
N THR A 33 -4.44 0.34 2.33
CA THR A 33 -4.79 -0.94 1.67
C THR A 33 -5.61 -1.84 2.59
N ASN A 34 -6.40 -2.77 2.03
CA ASN A 34 -7.00 -3.87 2.79
C ASN A 34 -5.98 -4.95 3.23
N GLY A 35 -4.74 -4.86 2.77
CA GLY A 35 -3.63 -5.73 3.18
C GLY A 35 -3.60 -7.10 2.49
N PHE A 36 -4.59 -7.48 1.68
CA PHE A 36 -4.71 -8.82 1.09
C PHE A 36 -3.49 -9.21 0.24
N LEU A 37 -2.96 -8.27 -0.55
CA LEU A 37 -1.78 -8.49 -1.40
C LEU A 37 -0.47 -8.00 -0.78
N LEU A 38 -0.52 -7.47 0.45
CA LEU A 38 0.61 -6.75 1.03
C LEU A 38 1.81 -7.67 1.25
N ALA A 39 1.59 -8.88 1.76
CA ALA A 39 2.68 -9.83 2.01
C ALA A 39 3.51 -10.14 0.75
N LYS A 40 2.87 -10.16 -0.43
CA LYS A 40 3.55 -10.41 -1.71
C LYS A 40 4.30 -9.19 -2.25
N GLN A 41 3.86 -7.98 -1.90
CA GLN A 41 4.36 -6.73 -2.49
C GLN A 41 5.17 -5.85 -1.53
N ALA A 42 5.14 -6.12 -0.22
CA ALA A 42 5.75 -5.28 0.82
C ALA A 42 7.22 -4.97 0.56
N SER A 43 8.03 -5.97 0.18
CA SER A 43 9.44 -5.77 -0.16
C SER A 43 9.62 -4.85 -1.37
N LYS A 44 8.79 -5.00 -2.40
CA LYS A 44 8.83 -4.18 -3.61
C LYS A 44 8.50 -2.72 -3.28
N LEU A 45 7.44 -2.50 -2.49
CA LEU A 45 6.99 -1.17 -2.08
C LEU A 45 8.00 -0.46 -1.16
N LYS A 46 8.61 -1.20 -0.22
CA LYS A 46 9.68 -0.65 0.63
C LYS A 46 10.89 -0.24 -0.21
N ASN A 47 11.29 -1.06 -1.18
CA ASN A 47 12.41 -0.75 -2.08
C ASN A 47 12.11 0.45 -3.00
N ALA A 48 10.85 0.66 -3.37
CA ALA A 48 10.42 1.84 -4.11
C ALA A 48 10.49 3.13 -3.28
N GLY A 49 10.58 3.03 -1.95
CA GLY A 49 10.66 4.16 -1.03
C GLY A 49 9.34 4.53 -0.37
N LEU A 50 8.41 3.58 -0.24
CA LEU A 50 7.20 3.76 0.57
C LEU A 50 7.58 3.89 2.05
N ASP A 51 7.08 4.93 2.72
CA ASP A 51 7.47 5.27 4.09
C ASP A 51 6.55 4.60 5.11
N SER A 52 5.23 4.60 4.87
CA SER A 52 4.24 4.10 5.82
C SER A 52 3.03 3.42 5.14
N ILE A 53 2.37 2.51 5.85
CA ILE A 53 1.18 1.78 5.37
C ILE A 53 0.08 1.81 6.43
N ASN A 54 -1.13 2.16 6.00
CA ASN A 54 -2.37 2.03 6.76
C ASN A 54 -3.12 0.79 6.26
N ILE A 55 -3.41 -0.14 7.16
CA ILE A 55 -4.19 -1.34 6.84
C ILE A 55 -5.63 -1.11 7.31
N SER A 56 -6.57 -1.11 6.37
CA SER A 56 -8.01 -1.13 6.66
C SER A 56 -8.42 -2.55 6.98
N LEU A 57 -8.80 -2.80 8.23
CA LEU A 57 -9.26 -4.09 8.71
C LEU A 57 -10.65 -3.93 9.34
N ASP A 58 -11.69 -4.32 8.61
CA ASP A 58 -13.08 -4.15 9.04
C ASP A 58 -13.49 -5.14 10.15
N ALA A 59 -12.78 -6.27 10.28
CA ALA A 59 -12.92 -7.19 11.40
C ALA A 59 -11.60 -7.94 11.66
N ILE A 60 -11.21 -8.06 12.94
CA ILE A 60 -10.10 -8.91 13.40
C ILE A 60 -10.51 -10.39 13.46
N ASP A 61 -11.82 -10.67 13.31
CA ASP A 61 -12.39 -11.99 13.45
C ASP A 61 -12.36 -12.76 12.13
N GLU A 62 -11.58 -13.84 12.07
CA GLU A 62 -11.38 -14.71 10.90
C GLU A 62 -12.70 -15.30 10.36
N LEU A 63 -13.73 -15.41 11.22
CA LEU A 63 -15.07 -15.91 10.85
C LEU A 63 -15.91 -14.87 10.12
N THR A 64 -15.61 -13.58 10.27
CA THR A 64 -16.35 -12.50 9.60
C THR A 64 -15.77 -12.16 8.23
N PHE A 65 -14.49 -12.46 8.00
CA PHE A 65 -13.80 -12.15 6.74
C PHE A 65 -14.08 -13.14 5.59
N GLN A 66 -14.65 -14.32 5.88
CA GLN A 66 -14.90 -15.39 4.90
C GLN A 66 -16.34 -15.46 4.35
N LYS A 67 -17.21 -14.47 4.62
CA LYS A 67 -18.58 -14.47 4.10
C LYS A 67 -18.78 -13.55 2.90
#